data_AF-A0A8S2L8B8-F1
#
_entry.id   AF-A0A8S2L8B8-F1
#
_cell.length_a   1.000
_cell.length_b   1.000
_cell.length_c   1.000
_cell.angle_alpha   90.00
_cell.angle_beta   90.00
_cell.angle_gamma   90.00
#
_symmetry.space_group_name_H-M   'P 1'
#
loop_
_entity.id
_entity.type
_entity.pdbx_description
1 polymer ?
#
loop_
_entity_poly.entity_id
_entity_poly.type
_entity_poly.pdbx_seq_one_letter_code
_entity_poly.pdbx_strand_id
1 'polypeptide(L)' 'MMAAQHVEPSESVQMHVDLNAKKSIGIHWGTFALAYEPYLEPPLKLMEEVKKLNLDPNSFTVLQHGEILDIE' A
#
# COMPACT_ATOMS: atom_id res chain seq x y z
N MET A 1 -5.04 15.72 10.27
CA MET A 1 -4.84 16.79 9.26
C MET A 1 -4.31 16.27 7.92
N MET A 2 -3.93 14.99 7.78
CA MET A 2 -3.35 14.48 6.54
C MET A 2 -4.36 14.05 5.47
N ALA A 3 -5.61 13.75 5.82
CA ALA A 3 -6.59 13.12 4.92
C ALA A 3 -6.91 13.90 3.62
N ALA A 4 -6.67 15.22 3.58
CA ALA A 4 -6.86 16.00 2.36
C ALA A 4 -5.66 15.91 1.37
N GLN A 5 -4.53 15.35 1.82
CA GLN A 5 -3.26 15.35 1.10
C GLN A 5 -2.63 13.96 0.96
N HIS A 6 -2.92 13.07 1.91
CA HIS A 6 -2.41 11.70 1.97
C HIS A 6 -3.56 10.74 2.19
N VAL A 7 -3.37 9.52 1.71
CA VAL A 7 -4.32 8.42 1.82
C VAL A 7 -3.85 7.45 2.89
N GLU A 8 -4.79 6.90 3.63
CA GLU A 8 -4.56 5.75 4.49
C GLU A 8 -4.33 4.49 3.65
N PRO A 9 -3.65 3.45 4.17
CA PRO A 9 -3.48 2.18 3.46
C PRO A 9 -4.79 1.61 2.94
N SER A 10 -5.89 1.70 3.69
CA SER A 10 -7.20 1.22 3.25
C SER A 10 -7.74 1.97 2.05
N GLU A 11 -7.54 3.29 2.00
CA GLU A 11 -7.95 4.12 0.88
C GLU A 11 -7.10 3.84 -0.35
N SER A 12 -5.81 3.53 -0.18
CA SER A 12 -4.94 3.10 -1.29
C SER A 12 -5.42 1.78 -1.90
N VAL A 13 -5.89 0.82 -1.09
CA VAL A 13 -6.46 -0.44 -1.59
C VAL A 13 -7.79 -0.20 -2.28
N GLN A 14 -8.62 0.71 -1.78
CA GLN A 14 -9.85 1.11 -2.48
C GLN A 14 -9.52 1.72 -3.86
N MET A 15 -8.49 2.56 -3.96
CA MET A 15 -8.04 3.11 -5.25
C MET A 15 -7.60 2.01 -6.23
N HIS A 16 -6.93 0.96 -5.75
CA HIS A 16 -6.57 -0.20 -6.59
C HIS A 16 -7.82 -0.86 -7.21
N VAL A 17 -8.88 -1.02 -6.42
CA VAL A 17 -10.18 -1.55 -6.90
C VAL A 17 -10.85 -0.59 -7.87
N ASP A 18 -10.94 0.69 -7.52
CA ASP A 18 -11.63 1.71 -8.32
C ASP A 18 -10.99 1.89 -9.70
N LEU A 19 -9.66 1.77 -9.78
CA LEU A 19 -8.91 1.82 -11.03
C LEU A 19 -8.96 0.52 -11.83
N ASN A 20 -9.53 -0.56 -11.27
CA ASN A 20 -9.48 -1.91 -11.81
C ASN A 20 -8.05 -2.33 -12.18
N ALA A 21 -7.09 -1.98 -11.31
CA ALA A 21 -5.68 -2.23 -11.54
C ALA A 21 -5.38 -3.73 -11.38
N LYS A 22 -4.55 -4.29 -12.28
CA LYS A 22 -4.10 -5.68 -12.16
C LYS A 22 -3.04 -5.86 -11.06
N LYS A 23 -2.16 -4.86 -10.93
CA LYS A 23 -1.00 -4.83 -10.03
C LYS A 23 -0.83 -3.41 -9.49
N SER A 24 -0.52 -3.29 -8.21
CA SER A 24 -0.13 -2.05 -7.54
C SER A 24 1.06 -2.29 -6.62
N ILE A 25 1.91 -1.27 -6.46
CA ILE A 25 3.09 -1.31 -5.60
C ILE A 25 3.01 -0.15 -4.61
N GLY A 26 3.04 -0.46 -3.32
CA GLY A 26 2.94 0.52 -2.24
C GLY A 26 4.26 1.25 -2.04
N ILE A 27 4.20 2.58 -2.15
CA ILE A 27 5.35 3.49 -2.02
C ILE A 27 5.17 4.43 -0.82
N HIS A 28 6.09 5.39 -0.65
CA HIS A 28 6.02 6.48 0.32
C HIS A 28 6.12 6.09 1.81
N TRP A 29 6.26 4.80 2.13
CA TRP A 29 6.46 4.31 3.49
C TRP A 29 7.94 4.00 3.79
N GLY A 30 8.28 3.82 5.07
CA GLY A 30 9.52 3.17 5.51
C GLY A 30 10.84 3.91 5.22
N THR A 31 10.80 5.16 4.73
CA THR A 31 12.01 5.89 4.30
C THR A 31 12.23 7.20 5.07
N PHE A 32 11.23 8.08 5.10
CA PHE A 32 11.29 9.35 5.84
C PHE A 32 10.17 9.41 6.88
N ALA A 33 10.47 9.91 8.08
CA ALA A 33 9.47 10.14 9.12
C ALA A 33 8.72 11.46 8.85
N LEU A 34 7.73 11.40 7.93
CA LEU A 34 6.93 12.56 7.50
C LEU A 34 5.55 12.64 8.18
N ALA A 35 5.19 11.59 8.92
CA ALA A 35 3.92 11.49 9.64
C ALA A 35 4.14 10.76 10.98
N TYR A 36 3.06 10.52 11.72
CA TYR A 36 3.11 10.08 13.13
C TYR A 36 2.93 8.57 13.31
N GLU A 37 2.65 7.83 12.24
CA GLU A 37 2.54 6.38 12.28
C GLU A 37 3.90 5.70 12.51
N PRO A 38 3.93 4.52 13.16
CA PRO A 38 5.11 3.69 13.19
C PRO A 38 5.55 3.33 11.77
N TYR A 39 6.83 3.50 11.45
CA TYR A 39 7.34 3.39 10.08
C TYR A 39 7.13 2.02 9.39
N LEU A 40 6.90 0.93 10.15
CA LEU A 40 6.59 -0.40 9.62
C LEU A 40 5.08 -0.74 9.64
N GLU A 41 4.23 0.14 10.16
CA GLU A 41 2.79 -0.08 10.23
C GLU A 41 2.09 -0.06 8.85
N PRO A 42 2.46 0.82 7.89
CA PRO A 42 1.71 0.94 6.63
C PRO A 42 1.61 -0.36 5.82
N PRO A 43 2.71 -1.14 5.60
CA PRO A 43 2.61 -2.43 4.93
C PRO A 43 1.68 -3.43 5.62
N LEU A 44 1.65 -3.43 6.96
CA LEU A 44 0.81 -4.35 7.72
C LEU A 44 -0.67 -4.02 7.49
N LYS A 45 -1.03 -2.73 7.63
CA LYS A 45 -2.39 -2.25 7.38
C LYS A 45 -2.83 -2.44 5.93
N LEU A 46 -1.92 -2.28 4.97
CA LEU A 46 -2.19 -2.57 3.56
C LEU A 46 -2.58 -4.03 3.36
N MET A 47 -1.79 -4.97 3.90
CA MET A 47 -2.07 -6.41 3.78
C MET A 47 -3.36 -6.81 4.52
N GLU A 48 -3.66 -6.18 5.65
CA GLU A 48 -4.93 -6.34 6.35
C GLU A 48 -6.13 -5.94 5.48
N GLU A 49 -6.05 -4.79 4.80
CA GLU A 49 -7.15 -4.34 3.93
C GLU A 49 -7.28 -5.18 2.67
N VAL A 50 -6.17 -5.56 2.01
CA VAL A 50 -6.15 -6.49 0.87
C VAL A 50 -6.87 -7.80 1.24
N LYS A 51 -6.56 -8.35 2.42
CA LYS A 51 -7.22 -9.55 2.94
C LYS A 51 -8.70 -9.30 3.24
N LYS A 52 -9.04 -8.18 3.87
CA LYS A 52 -10.42 -7.81 4.24
C LYS A 52 -11.33 -7.69 3.00
N LEU A 53 -10.80 -7.21 1.89
CA LEU A 53 -11.53 -7.08 0.62
C LEU A 53 -11.46 -8.35 -0.26
N ASN A 54 -10.86 -9.44 0.23
CA ASN A 54 -10.66 -10.71 -0.50
C ASN A 54 -9.98 -10.52 -1.86
N LEU A 55 -9.02 -9.60 -1.95
CA LEU A 55 -8.20 -9.40 -3.14
C LEU A 55 -7.07 -10.44 -3.19
N ASP A 56 -6.49 -10.65 -4.37
CA ASP A 56 -5.27 -11.45 -4.49
C ASP A 56 -4.14 -10.76 -3.71
N PRO A 57 -3.49 -11.42 -2.73
CA PRO A 57 -2.36 -10.86 -2.00
C PRO A 57 -1.21 -10.39 -2.90
N ASN A 58 -1.12 -10.89 -4.13
CA ASN A 58 -0.11 -10.48 -5.10
C ASN A 58 -0.55 -9.31 -5.99
N SER A 59 -1.81 -8.89 -5.96
CA SER A 59 -2.30 -7.78 -6.79
C SER A 59 -1.91 -6.42 -6.22
N PHE A 60 -1.63 -6.32 -4.92
CA PHE A 60 -1.11 -5.12 -4.30
C PHE A 60 -0.07 -5.48 -3.23
N THR A 61 1.21 -5.18 -3.52
CA THR A 61 2.34 -5.53 -2.66
C THR A 61 3.18 -4.30 -2.30
N VAL A 62 4.12 -4.46 -1.37
CA VAL A 62 5.24 -3.54 -1.12
C VAL A 62 6.55 -4.26 -1.44
N LEU A 63 7.60 -3.49 -1.71
CA LEU A 63 8.94 -4.01 -1.95
C LEU A 63 9.89 -3.60 -0.83
N GLN A 64 10.89 -4.43 -0.57
CA GLN A 64 12.06 -4.03 0.22
C GLN A 64 12.92 -3.03 -0.57
N HIS A 65 13.70 -2.20 0.12
CA HIS A 65 14.61 -1.26 -0.53
C HIS A 65 15.63 -2.01 -1.40
N GLY A 66 15.58 -1.76 -2.71
CA GLY A 66 16.45 -2.40 -3.70
C GLY A 66 15.94 -3.74 -4.25
N GLU A 67 14.77 -4.21 -3.82
CA GLU A 67 14.12 -5.38 -4.41
C GLU A 67 13.64 -5.11 -5.84
N ILE A 68 13.75 -6.12 -6.70
CA ILE A 68 13.31 -6.09 -8.08
C ILE A 68 12.04 -6.94 -8.20
N LEU A 69 11.01 -6.37 -8.81
CA LEU A 69 9.77 -7.07 -9.14
C LEU A 69 9.62 -7.13 -10.66
N ASP A 70 9.60 -8.33 -11.21
CA ASP A 70 9.21 -8.58 -12.59
C ASP A 70 7.68 -8.53 -12.72
N ILE A 71 7.19 -7.79 -13.71
CA ILE A 71 5.76 -7.65 -14.00
C ILE A 71 5.53 -8.29 -15.36
N GLU A 72 4.90 -9.47 -15.37
CA GLU A 72 4.44 -10.18 -16.58
C GLU A 72 3.17 -9.54 -17.18
#